data_AF-A0A3D4CGV1-F1
#
_entry.id   AF-A0A3D4CGV1-F1
#
_cell.length_a   1.000
_cell.length_b   1.000
_cell.length_c   1.000
_cell.angle_alpha   90.00
_cell.angle_beta   90.00
_cell.angle_gamma   90.00
#
_symmetry.space_group_name_H-M   'P 1'
#
loop_
_entity.id
_entity.type
_entity.pdbx_description
1 polymer ?
#
loop_
_entity_poly.entity_id
_entity_poly.type
_entity_poly.pdbx_seq_one_letter_code
_entity_poly.pdbx_strand_id
1 'polypeptide(L)' 'GFDNIPEDIKNSKILTGNDLGILGGVEKLPSAEECAEYVKNNPVKGDKHTEAKRLLSENKVEEAWKVLLSK' A
#
# COMPACT_ATOMS: atom_id res chain seq x y z
N GLY A 1 -3.62 -10.82 5.50
CA GLY A 1 -4.37 -11.80 4.67
C GLY A 1 -4.86 -11.14 3.40
N PHE A 2 -4.62 -11.73 2.23
CA PHE A 2 -5.01 -11.22 0.89
C PHE A 2 -6.51 -10.84 0.77
N ASP A 3 -7.37 -11.44 1.58
CA ASP A 3 -8.79 -11.08 1.72
C ASP A 3 -9.02 -9.66 2.25
N ASN A 4 -8.12 -9.13 3.09
CA ASN A 4 -8.22 -7.76 3.61
C ASN A 4 -7.80 -6.69 2.59
N ILE A 5 -7.39 -7.08 1.38
CA ILE A 5 -7.06 -6.12 0.32
C ILE A 5 -8.35 -5.63 -0.33
N PRO A 6 -8.64 -4.31 -0.32
CA PRO A 6 -9.80 -3.76 -0.98
C PRO A 6 -9.78 -4.01 -2.49
N GLU A 7 -10.97 -4.16 -3.06
CA GLU A 7 -11.16 -4.46 -4.48
C GLU A 7 -10.54 -3.39 -5.39
N ASP A 8 -10.49 -2.14 -4.93
CA ASP A 8 -9.86 -1.01 -5.61
C ASP A 8 -8.35 -1.22 -5.82
N ILE A 9 -7.69 -1.87 -4.85
CA ILE A 9 -6.27 -2.23 -4.92
C ILE A 9 -6.08 -3.50 -5.76
N LYS A 10 -6.97 -4.50 -5.60
CA LYS A 10 -6.95 -5.74 -6.41
C LYS A 10 -7.16 -5.46 -7.89
N ASN A 11 -8.00 -4.50 -8.23
CA ASN A 11 -8.29 -4.07 -9.61
C ASN A 11 -7.38 -2.93 -10.08
N SER A 12 -6.35 -2.58 -9.33
CA SER A 12 -5.41 -1.54 -9.72
C SER A 12 -4.65 -1.94 -10.99
N LYS A 13 -4.57 -1.03 -11.97
CA LYS A 13 -3.75 -1.23 -13.18
C LYS A 13 -2.24 -1.16 -12.93
N ILE A 14 -1.83 -0.68 -11.75
CA ILE A 14 -0.43 -0.41 -11.43
C ILE A 14 0.22 -1.58 -10.69
N LEU A 15 -0.50 -2.16 -9.72
CA LEU A 15 -0.05 -3.28 -8.89
C LEU A 15 -0.22 -4.60 -9.66
N THR A 16 0.78 -5.46 -9.58
CA THR A 16 0.77 -6.78 -10.21
C THR A 16 0.31 -7.86 -9.24
N GLY A 17 -0.02 -9.05 -9.74
CA GLY A 17 -0.40 -10.19 -8.87
C GLY A 17 0.67 -10.54 -7.82
N ASN A 18 1.95 -10.29 -8.12
CA ASN A 18 3.03 -10.47 -7.17
C ASN A 18 2.98 -9.43 -6.03
N ASP A 19 2.73 -8.17 -6.37
CA ASP A 19 2.55 -7.08 -5.42
C ASP A 19 1.38 -7.36 -4.45
N LEU A 20 0.25 -7.84 -5.00
CA LEU A 20 -0.91 -8.22 -4.20
C LEU A 20 -0.62 -9.42 -3.29
N GLY A 21 0.18 -10.38 -3.74
CA GLY A 21 0.65 -11.50 -2.91
C GLY A 21 1.48 -11.04 -1.71
N ILE A 22 2.40 -10.10 -1.93
CA ILE A 22 3.23 -9.49 -0.88
C ILE A 22 2.34 -8.74 0.13
N LEU A 23 1.42 -7.90 -0.36
CA LEU A 23 0.46 -7.18 0.48
C LEU A 23 -0.41 -8.13 1.30
N GLY A 24 -0.84 -9.25 0.70
CA GLY A 24 -1.70 -10.24 1.33
C GLY A 24 -1.02 -11.04 2.45
N GLY A 25 0.31 -11.11 2.43
CA GLY A 25 1.13 -11.75 3.45
C GLY A 25 1.28 -10.95 4.75
N VAL A 26 0.83 -9.69 4.79
CA VAL A 26 0.93 -8.89 6.02
C VAL A 26 -0.05 -9.42 7.08
N GLU A 27 0.47 -9.61 8.30
CA GLU A 27 -0.31 -10.03 9.47
C GLU A 27 -0.99 -8.83 10.15
N LYS A 28 -0.36 -7.65 10.10
CA LYS A 28 -0.83 -6.43 10.75
C LYS A 28 -0.87 -5.26 9.77
N LEU A 29 -2.03 -4.63 9.65
CA LEU A 29 -2.20 -3.41 8.86
C LEU A 29 -1.80 -2.17 9.68
N PRO A 30 -1.17 -1.17 9.06
CA PRO A 30 -0.88 0.09 9.71
C PRO A 30 -2.17 0.86 10.05
N SER A 31 -2.12 1.65 11.11
CA SER A 31 -3.29 2.43 11.56
C SER A 31 -3.46 3.69 10.72
N ALA A 32 -4.69 4.21 10.63
CA ALA A 32 -5.00 5.42 9.85
C ALA A 32 -4.13 6.64 10.27
N GLU A 33 -3.77 6.73 11.55
CA GLU A 33 -2.87 7.76 12.07
C GLU A 33 -1.46 7.65 11.45
N GLU A 34 -0.89 6.44 11.41
CA GLU A 34 0.41 6.21 10.77
C GLU A 34 0.36 6.47 9.27
N CYS A 35 -0.74 6.12 8.61
CA CYS A 35 -0.96 6.41 7.20
C CYS A 35 -0.92 7.93 6.94
N ALA A 36 -1.66 8.69 7.75
CA ALA A 36 -1.75 10.14 7.66
C ALA A 36 -0.39 10.82 7.93
N GLU A 37 0.33 10.37 8.96
CA GLU A 37 1.68 10.86 9.24
C GLU A 37 2.64 10.55 8.09
N TYR A 38 2.54 9.35 7.51
CA TYR A 38 3.40 8.95 6.40
C TYR A 38 3.20 9.86 5.19
N VAL A 39 1.96 10.07 4.74
CA VAL A 39 1.70 10.94 3.57
C VAL A 39 1.98 12.42 3.85
N LYS A 40 1.91 12.84 5.12
CA LYS A 40 2.28 14.19 5.54
C LYS A 40 3.79 14.42 5.43
N ASN A 41 4.59 13.41 5.76
CA ASN A 41 6.05 13.45 5.63
C ASN A 41 6.52 13.13 4.19
N ASN A 42 5.81 12.25 3.49
CA ASN A 42 6.04 11.86 2.11
C ASN A 42 4.84 12.26 1.25
N PRO A 43 4.84 13.46 0.66
CA PRO A 43 3.74 13.88 -0.19
C PRO A 43 3.64 12.96 -1.40
N VAL A 44 2.60 12.13 -1.43
CA VAL A 44 2.30 11.22 -2.53
C VAL A 44 1.91 12.08 -3.74
N LYS A 45 2.86 12.31 -4.64
CA LYS A 45 2.63 13.08 -5.87
C LYS A 45 2.06 12.15 -6.96
N GLY A 46 0.73 12.04 -7.00
CA GLY A 46 0.01 11.27 -8.02
C GLY A 46 -0.68 10.03 -7.47
N ASP A 47 -0.65 8.93 -8.22
CA ASP A 47 -1.29 7.68 -7.83
C ASP A 47 -0.58 7.00 -6.64
N LYS A 48 -1.32 6.83 -5.55
CA LYS A 48 -0.88 6.04 -4.38
C LYS A 48 -0.44 4.62 -4.74
N HIS A 49 -1.01 4.03 -5.78
CA HIS A 49 -0.62 2.70 -6.25
C HIS A 49 0.80 2.65 -6.82
N THR A 50 1.27 3.73 -7.46
CA THR A 50 2.63 3.83 -8.00
C THR A 50 3.64 3.88 -6.89
N GLU A 51 3.38 4.69 -5.87
CA GLU A 51 4.27 4.80 -4.71
C GLU A 51 4.25 3.52 -3.89
N ALA A 52 3.09 2.89 -3.70
CA ALA A 52 2.99 1.58 -3.08
C ALA A 52 3.80 0.51 -3.83
N LYS A 53 3.76 0.50 -5.17
CA LYS A 53 4.57 -0.42 -5.99
C LYS A 53 6.08 -0.20 -5.79
N ARG A 54 6.50 1.06 -5.68
CA ARG A 54 7.89 1.43 -5.39
C ARG A 54 8.31 0.88 -4.02
N LEU A 55 7.46 1.07 -3.00
CA LEU A 55 7.70 0.59 -1.64
C LEU A 55 7.73 -0.94 -1.55
N LEU A 56 6.86 -1.64 -2.28
CA LEU A 56 6.89 -3.11 -2.37
C LEU A 56 8.18 -3.61 -3.02
N SER A 57 8.71 -2.91 -4.02
CA SER A 57 10.01 -3.22 -4.63
C SER A 57 11.18 -3.02 -3.65
N GLU A 58 11.02 -2.12 -2.67
CA GLU A 58 11.97 -1.92 -1.56
C GLU A 58 11.72 -2.87 -0.37
N ASN A 59 10.83 -3.86 -0.51
CA ASN A 59 10.40 -4.76 0.57
C ASN A 59 9.68 -4.05 1.74
N LYS A 60 9.23 -2.81 1.54
CA LYS A 60 8.52 -1.98 2.52
C LYS A 60 7.01 -2.18 2.43
N VAL A 61 6.55 -3.38 2.81
CA VAL A 61 5.13 -3.77 2.72
C VAL A 61 4.25 -2.90 3.61
N GLU A 62 4.70 -2.62 4.84
CA GLU A 62 3.97 -1.80 5.81
C GLU A 62 3.77 -0.36 5.30
N GLU A 63 4.81 0.24 4.73
CA GLU A 63 4.73 1.60 4.17
C GLU A 63 3.85 1.64 2.92
N ALA A 64 3.92 0.61 2.07
CA ALA A 64 3.03 0.48 0.92
C ALA A 64 1.56 0.47 1.36
N TRP A 65 1.24 -0.23 2.45
CA TRP A 65 -0.08 -0.20 3.07
C TRP A 65 -0.43 1.18 3.61
N LYS A 66 0.50 1.88 4.27
CA LYS A 66 0.27 3.26 4.76
C LYS A 66 -0.15 4.18 3.62
N VAL A 67 0.52 4.10 2.48
CA VAL A 67 0.19 4.89 1.28
C VAL A 67 -1.15 4.48 0.66
N LEU A 68 -1.43 3.18 0.58
CA LEU A 68 -2.66 2.65 -0.01
C LEU A 68 -3.91 2.96 0.83
N LEU A 69 -3.78 2.90 2.15
CA LEU A 69 -4.83 3.16 3.14
C LEU A 69 -4.95 4.65 3.49
N SER A 70 -3.95 5.46 3.19
CA SER A 70 -4.07 6.91 3.30
C SER A 70 -5.16 7.41 2.35
N LYS A 71 -6.05 8.24 2.89
CA LYS A 71 -7.22 8.79 2.21
C LYS A 71 -7.06 10.28 2.01
#